data_AF-A0A6M0G3I8-F1
#
_entry.id   AF-A0A6M0G3I8-F1
#
_cell.length_a   1.000
_cell.length_b   1.000
_cell.length_c   1.000
_cell.angle_alpha   90.00
_cell.angle_beta   90.00
_cell.angle_gamma   90.00
#
_symmetry.space_group_name_H-M   'P 1'
#
loop_
_entity.id
_entity.type
_entity.pdbx_description
1 polymer ?
#
loop_
_entity_poly.entity_id
_entity_poly.type
_entity_poly.pdbx_seq_one_letter_code
_entity_poly.pdbx_strand_id
1 'polypeptide(L)'
;MQINDIIQKNQKVKAALGLTIAEMVVDELKSDQEGYLLAQEALNLSWDWIEKENISGDTLAEYVDSPTDKDLGIREGYYSDKENMISALVVVTLAIGLVAHFAYDLEENRNRPTPVWEITEESLYDIVQFASKTTLYDEKKFNRVIDFLSNNSDSLDRIKLRKIGSSGVVMLN
;
A
#
# COMPACT_ATOMS: atom_id res chain seq x y z
N MET A 1 5.22 10.98 16.45
CA MET A 1 4.47 9.71 16.56
C MET A 1 2.99 10.01 16.31
N GLN A 2 2.60 10.09 15.03
CA GLN A 2 1.29 10.57 14.58
C GLN A 2 0.42 9.46 13.92
N ILE A 3 0.93 8.23 13.79
CA ILE A 3 0.20 7.09 13.20
C ILE A 3 -0.97 6.60 14.08
N ASN A 4 -0.86 6.72 15.40
CA ASN A 4 -1.91 6.30 16.34
C ASN A 4 -3.27 6.95 16.01
N ASP A 5 -3.26 8.22 15.58
CA ASP A 5 -4.46 8.96 15.23
C ASP A 5 -5.12 8.40 13.95
N ILE A 6 -4.31 7.85 13.03
CA ILE A 6 -4.77 7.24 11.78
C ILE A 6 -5.33 5.83 12.01
N ILE A 7 -4.73 5.04 12.91
CA ILE A 7 -5.20 3.69 13.20
C ILE A 7 -6.63 3.70 13.75
N GLN A 8 -7.06 4.78 14.40
CA GLN A 8 -8.44 4.92 14.89
C GLN A 8 -9.43 5.42 13.82
N LYS A 9 -8.98 5.69 12.59
CA LYS A 9 -9.85 6.15 11.48
C LYS A 9 -10.52 4.98 10.76
N ASN A 10 -11.32 5.29 9.73
CA ASN A 10 -11.93 4.27 8.89
C ASN A 10 -10.88 3.53 8.03
N GLN A 11 -11.28 2.39 7.47
CA GLN A 11 -10.43 1.53 6.65
C GLN A 11 -9.85 2.26 5.42
N LYS A 12 -10.62 3.13 4.75
CA LYS A 12 -10.13 3.90 3.59
C LYS A 12 -8.99 4.85 3.95
N VAL A 13 -9.03 5.50 5.11
CA VAL A 13 -7.93 6.38 5.56
C VAL A 13 -6.67 5.56 5.82
N LYS A 14 -6.80 4.40 6.47
CA LYS A 14 -5.68 3.48 6.72
C LYS A 14 -5.08 2.96 5.42
N ALA A 15 -5.92 2.51 4.49
CA ALA A 15 -5.52 2.07 3.15
C ALA A 15 -4.81 3.19 2.39
N ALA A 16 -5.38 4.40 2.36
CA ALA A 16 -4.78 5.54 1.67
C ALA A 16 -3.38 5.88 2.21
N LEU A 17 -3.17 5.80 3.53
CA LEU A 17 -1.84 5.99 4.11
C LEU A 17 -0.87 4.92 3.62
N GLY A 18 -1.23 3.64 3.74
CA GLY A 18 -0.39 2.52 3.30
C GLY A 18 -0.01 2.64 1.82
N LEU A 19 -0.99 2.89 0.95
CA LEU A 19 -0.76 3.06 -0.48
C LEU A 19 0.10 4.29 -0.79
N THR A 20 -0.09 5.41 -0.09
CA THR A 20 0.73 6.60 -0.30
C THR A 20 2.19 6.33 0.04
N ILE A 21 2.47 5.57 1.10
CA ILE A 21 3.84 5.18 1.46
C ILE A 21 4.42 4.21 0.42
N ALA A 22 3.62 3.26 -0.05
CA ALA A 22 4.04 2.35 -1.12
C ALA A 22 4.41 3.11 -2.40
N GLU A 23 3.61 4.09 -2.82
CA GLU A 23 3.90 4.97 -3.96
C GLU A 23 5.19 5.80 -3.76
N MET A 24 5.56 6.14 -2.53
CA MET A 24 6.83 6.83 -2.26
C MET A 24 8.05 5.96 -2.58
N VAL A 25 7.94 4.64 -2.43
CA VAL A 25 9.07 3.71 -2.50
C VAL A 25 9.04 2.77 -3.69
N VAL A 26 7.91 2.64 -4.39
CA VAL A 26 7.74 1.68 -5.52
C VAL A 26 8.78 1.86 -6.63
N ASP A 27 9.27 3.09 -6.83
CA ASP A 27 10.30 3.40 -7.81
C ASP A 27 11.67 2.75 -7.51
N GLU A 28 11.89 2.27 -6.28
CA GLU A 28 13.06 1.45 -5.90
C GLU A 28 13.07 0.12 -6.67
N LEU A 29 11.89 -0.36 -7.09
CA LEU A 29 11.73 -1.61 -7.84
C LEU A 29 12.03 -1.46 -9.34
N LYS A 30 12.25 -0.24 -9.86
CA LYS A 30 12.41 0.03 -11.31
C LYS A 30 13.47 -0.81 -12.02
N SER A 31 14.48 -1.30 -11.29
CA SER A 31 15.51 -2.17 -11.86
C SER A 31 15.02 -3.58 -12.20
N ASP A 32 13.90 -4.02 -11.61
CA ASP A 32 13.09 -5.16 -12.08
C ASP A 32 11.82 -4.63 -12.74
N GLN A 33 11.86 -4.53 -14.07
CA GLN A 33 10.76 -3.96 -14.82
C GLN A 33 9.45 -4.75 -14.63
N GLU A 34 9.51 -6.07 -14.49
CA GLU A 34 8.32 -6.90 -14.31
C GLU A 34 7.71 -6.68 -12.93
N GLY A 35 8.50 -6.80 -11.87
CA GLY A 35 8.03 -6.54 -10.49
C GLY A 35 7.53 -5.11 -10.30
N TYR A 36 8.19 -4.13 -10.91
CA TYR A 36 7.73 -2.75 -10.90
C TYR A 36 6.36 -2.57 -11.57
N LEU A 37 6.14 -3.21 -12.72
CA LEU A 37 4.86 -3.12 -13.44
C LEU A 37 3.72 -3.82 -12.68
N LEU A 38 3.99 -4.99 -12.09
CA LEU A 38 3.03 -5.70 -11.25
C LEU A 38 2.66 -4.90 -10.00
N ALA A 39 3.66 -4.34 -9.30
CA ALA A 39 3.44 -3.45 -8.17
C ALA A 39 2.57 -2.25 -8.56
N GLN A 40 2.88 -1.59 -9.68
CA GLN A 40 2.10 -0.47 -10.19
C GLN A 40 0.66 -0.86 -10.53
N GLU A 41 0.43 -2.04 -11.12
CA GLU A 41 -0.91 -2.54 -11.41
C GLU A 41 -1.71 -2.75 -10.12
N ALA A 42 -1.14 -3.45 -9.14
CA ALA A 42 -1.77 -3.74 -7.86
C ALA A 42 -2.09 -2.47 -7.05
N LEU A 43 -1.18 -1.49 -7.06
CA LEU A 43 -1.42 -0.17 -6.44
C LEU A 43 -2.61 0.55 -7.10
N ASN A 44 -2.76 0.46 -8.42
CA ASN A 44 -3.92 1.07 -9.11
C ASN A 44 -5.23 0.42 -8.71
N LEU A 45 -5.27 -0.91 -8.68
CA LEU A 45 -6.45 -1.65 -8.24
C LEU A 45 -6.80 -1.31 -6.80
N SER A 46 -5.79 -1.16 -5.94
CA SER A 46 -5.97 -0.76 -4.54
C SER A 46 -6.53 0.66 -4.41
N TRP A 47 -6.08 1.60 -5.25
CA TRP A 47 -6.68 2.94 -5.32
C TRP A 47 -8.11 2.92 -5.86
N ASP A 48 -8.38 2.11 -6.89
CA ASP A 48 -9.74 1.93 -7.42
C ASP A 48 -10.69 1.37 -6.34
N TRP A 49 -10.21 0.47 -5.47
CA TRP A 49 -10.97 0.00 -4.31
C TRP A 49 -11.35 1.15 -3.36
N ILE A 50 -10.41 2.05 -3.04
CA ILE A 50 -10.72 3.22 -2.18
C ILE A 50 -11.80 4.10 -2.83
N GLU A 51 -11.72 4.33 -4.14
CA GLU A 51 -12.64 5.20 -4.86
C GLU A 51 -14.05 4.61 -5.02
N LYS A 52 -14.14 3.31 -5.32
CA LYS A 52 -15.37 2.68 -5.85
C LYS A 52 -15.83 1.45 -5.09
N GLU A 53 -14.98 0.89 -4.22
CA GLU A 53 -15.25 -0.35 -3.48
C GLU A 53 -15.64 -1.53 -4.39
N ASN A 54 -15.17 -1.52 -5.65
CA ASN A 54 -15.61 -2.46 -6.69
C ASN A 54 -14.56 -3.51 -7.06
N ILE A 55 -13.40 -3.50 -6.38
CA ILE A 55 -12.33 -4.49 -6.56
C ILE A 55 -12.45 -5.50 -5.43
N SER A 56 -12.39 -6.80 -5.74
CA SER A 56 -12.56 -7.81 -4.70
C SER A 56 -11.29 -8.06 -3.88
N GLY A 57 -11.46 -8.56 -2.65
CA GLY A 57 -10.37 -9.06 -1.82
C GLY A 57 -9.54 -10.11 -2.56
N ASP A 58 -10.20 -11.06 -3.23
CA ASP A 58 -9.52 -12.08 -4.05
C ASP A 58 -8.64 -11.48 -5.15
N THR A 59 -9.13 -10.44 -5.84
CA THR A 59 -8.37 -9.78 -6.93
C THR A 59 -7.07 -9.15 -6.39
N LEU A 60 -7.12 -8.55 -5.21
CA LEU A 60 -5.94 -7.93 -4.58
C LEU A 60 -5.02 -8.98 -3.96
N ALA A 61 -5.59 -10.05 -3.39
CA ALA A 61 -4.83 -11.14 -2.79
C ALA A 61 -3.95 -11.89 -3.80
N GLU A 62 -4.30 -11.89 -5.09
CA GLU A 62 -3.46 -12.45 -6.16
C GLU A 62 -2.04 -11.87 -6.20
N TYR A 63 -1.83 -10.64 -5.72
CA TYR A 63 -0.53 -9.98 -5.69
C TYR A 63 0.26 -10.21 -4.39
N VAL A 64 -0.36 -10.85 -3.39
CA VAL A 64 0.21 -11.06 -2.06
C VAL A 64 0.49 -12.54 -1.79
N ASP A 65 -0.40 -13.42 -2.25
CA ASP A 65 -0.30 -14.87 -2.07
C ASP A 65 -1.01 -15.56 -3.24
N SER A 66 -0.23 -16.00 -4.22
CA SER A 66 -0.77 -16.67 -5.41
C SER A 66 0.24 -17.63 -6.01
N PRO A 67 -0.19 -18.80 -6.51
CA PRO A 67 0.69 -19.67 -7.30
C PRO A 67 1.02 -19.10 -8.69
N THR A 68 0.53 -17.90 -9.03
CA THR A 68 0.75 -17.24 -10.32
C THR A 68 1.92 -16.27 -10.25
N ASP A 69 2.43 -15.87 -11.42
CA ASP A 69 3.54 -14.90 -11.54
C ASP A 69 3.18 -13.48 -11.05
N LYS A 70 1.93 -13.24 -10.61
CA LYS A 70 1.49 -11.97 -10.03
C LYS A 70 1.92 -11.77 -8.59
N ASP A 71 2.19 -12.86 -7.86
CA ASP A 71 2.58 -12.78 -6.45
C ASP A 71 3.90 -12.01 -6.33
N LEU A 72 3.86 -10.89 -5.61
CA LEU A 72 5.02 -10.04 -5.42
C LEU A 72 5.99 -10.63 -4.37
N GLY A 73 5.50 -11.43 -3.42
CA GLY A 73 6.29 -12.05 -2.36
C GLY A 73 7.33 -13.05 -2.87
N ILE A 74 7.00 -13.83 -3.90
CA ILE A 74 7.98 -14.73 -4.55
C ILE A 74 9.18 -14.01 -5.15
N ARG A 75 9.08 -12.68 -5.40
CA ARG A 75 10.17 -11.89 -5.96
C ARG A 75 11.23 -11.50 -4.92
N GLU A 76 10.97 -11.64 -3.62
CA GLU A 76 11.96 -11.37 -2.57
C GLU A 76 13.25 -12.18 -2.78
N GLY A 77 13.12 -13.43 -3.24
CA GLY A 77 14.25 -14.31 -3.55
C GLY A 77 15.19 -13.78 -4.65
N TYR A 78 14.73 -12.85 -5.49
CA TYR A 78 15.53 -12.24 -6.56
C TYR A 78 16.45 -11.12 -6.07
N TYR A 79 16.27 -10.65 -4.82
CA TYR A 79 16.93 -9.46 -4.28
C TYR A 79 17.74 -9.74 -3.02
N SER A 80 18.22 -10.98 -2.82
CA SER A 80 18.84 -11.42 -1.57
C SER A 80 20.01 -10.56 -1.05
N ASP A 81 20.62 -9.72 -1.90
CA ASP A 81 21.68 -8.77 -1.58
C ASP A 81 21.27 -7.27 -1.62
N LYS A 82 20.00 -6.96 -1.92
CA LYS A 82 19.48 -5.59 -2.09
C LYS A 82 18.40 -5.26 -1.06
N GLU A 83 18.83 -4.94 0.16
CA GLU A 83 17.96 -4.68 1.31
C GLU A 83 16.93 -3.56 1.05
N ASN A 84 17.30 -2.51 0.32
CA ASN A 84 16.40 -1.43 -0.10
C ASN A 84 15.27 -1.94 -1.01
N MET A 85 15.56 -2.80 -1.97
CA MET A 85 14.57 -3.37 -2.88
C MET A 85 13.65 -4.36 -2.14
N ILE A 86 14.21 -5.22 -1.29
CA ILE A 86 13.40 -6.10 -0.43
C ILE A 86 12.46 -5.25 0.42
N SER A 87 12.98 -4.20 1.06
CA SER A 87 12.17 -3.32 1.91
C SER A 87 11.06 -2.62 1.13
N ALA A 88 11.34 -2.13 -0.08
CA ALA A 88 10.31 -1.53 -0.94
C ALA A 88 9.25 -2.54 -1.37
N LEU A 89 9.65 -3.77 -1.68
CA LEU A 89 8.73 -4.86 -2.03
C LEU A 89 7.82 -5.22 -0.86
N VAL A 90 8.38 -5.38 0.34
CA VAL A 90 7.61 -5.63 1.58
C VAL A 90 6.61 -4.51 1.84
N VAL A 91 7.01 -3.25 1.69
CA VAL A 91 6.10 -2.10 1.83
C VAL A 91 4.93 -2.20 0.86
N VAL A 92 5.20 -2.47 -0.41
CA VAL A 92 4.17 -2.60 -1.45
C VAL A 92 3.22 -3.75 -1.13
N THR A 93 3.76 -4.94 -0.82
CA THR A 93 2.96 -6.14 -0.50
C THR A 93 2.10 -5.95 0.75
N LEU A 94 2.64 -5.37 1.82
CA LEU A 94 1.87 -5.06 3.03
C LEU A 94 0.77 -4.05 2.76
N ALA A 95 1.04 -3.01 1.95
CA ALA A 95 0.03 -2.01 1.60
C ALA A 95 -1.11 -2.63 0.78
N ILE A 96 -0.81 -3.46 -0.23
CA ILE A 96 -1.81 -4.16 -1.04
C ILE A 96 -2.61 -5.12 -0.16
N GLY A 97 -1.93 -5.91 0.67
CA GLY A 97 -2.58 -6.86 1.55
C GLY A 97 -3.47 -6.20 2.61
N LEU A 98 -3.12 -4.98 3.06
CA LEU A 98 -3.98 -4.18 3.92
C LEU A 98 -5.28 -3.79 3.21
N VAL A 99 -5.21 -3.41 1.94
CA VAL A 99 -6.40 -3.12 1.13
C VAL A 99 -7.22 -4.39 0.86
N ALA A 100 -6.55 -5.51 0.53
CA ALA A 100 -7.21 -6.80 0.36
C ALA A 100 -7.96 -7.22 1.63
N HIS A 101 -7.34 -7.06 2.80
CA HIS A 101 -7.96 -7.33 4.10
C HIS A 101 -9.25 -6.54 4.30
N PHE A 102 -9.23 -5.23 4.02
CA PHE A 102 -10.42 -4.40 4.13
C PHE A 102 -11.48 -4.71 3.08
N ALA A 103 -11.08 -5.09 1.87
CA ALA A 103 -12.01 -5.57 0.84
C ALA A 103 -12.74 -6.84 1.30
N TYR A 104 -12.02 -7.82 1.86
CA TYR A 104 -12.65 -9.02 2.44
C TYR A 104 -13.58 -8.72 3.61
N ASP A 105 -13.24 -7.74 4.46
CA ASP A 105 -14.12 -7.30 5.54
C ASP A 105 -15.41 -6.69 5.00
N LEU A 106 -15.32 -5.84 3.96
CA LEU A 106 -16.48 -5.21 3.31
C LEU A 106 -17.39 -6.26 2.62
N GLU A 107 -16.79 -7.29 2.02
CA GLU A 107 -17.49 -8.41 1.39
C GLU A 107 -18.11 -9.39 2.39
N GLU A 108 -17.82 -9.23 3.69
CA GLU A 108 -18.12 -10.22 4.74
C GLU A 108 -17.53 -11.63 4.44
N ASN A 109 -16.46 -11.68 3.64
CA ASN A 109 -15.84 -12.92 3.19
C ASN A 109 -14.71 -13.34 4.15
N ARG A 110 -14.87 -14.53 4.75
CA ARG A 110 -13.93 -15.10 5.73
C ARG A 110 -12.88 -16.02 5.10
N ASN A 111 -12.97 -16.32 3.80
CA ASN A 111 -12.08 -17.23 3.10
C ASN A 111 -10.85 -16.51 2.49
N ARG A 112 -10.27 -15.55 3.22
CA ARG A 112 -9.06 -14.84 2.77
C ARG A 112 -7.81 -15.71 2.95
N PRO A 113 -6.79 -15.62 2.06
CA PRO A 113 -5.53 -16.33 2.22
C PRO A 113 -4.81 -15.96 3.52
N THR A 114 -3.98 -16.88 4.04
CA THR A 114 -3.29 -16.69 5.34
C THR A 114 -2.48 -15.39 5.40
N PRO A 115 -1.67 -15.02 4.38
CA PRO A 115 -0.91 -13.78 4.43
C PRO A 115 -1.79 -12.53 4.53
N VAL A 116 -2.98 -12.54 3.91
CA VAL A 116 -3.96 -11.44 4.01
C VAL A 116 -4.68 -11.45 5.37
N TRP A 117 -4.88 -12.64 5.95
CA TRP A 117 -5.45 -12.78 7.30
C TRP A 117 -4.56 -12.21 8.39
N GLU A 118 -3.24 -12.40 8.26
CA GLU A 118 -2.24 -11.95 9.24
C GLU A 118 -2.02 -10.43 9.19
N ILE A 119 -2.34 -9.79 8.07
CA ILE A 119 -2.29 -8.33 7.96
C ILE A 119 -3.43 -7.73 8.79
N THR A 120 -3.06 -6.74 9.60
CA THR A 120 -4.00 -5.97 10.42
C THR A 120 -3.72 -4.48 10.27
N GLU A 121 -4.52 -3.62 10.91
CA GLU A 121 -4.24 -2.19 10.96
C GLU A 121 -2.89 -1.85 11.61
N GLU A 122 -2.34 -2.73 12.46
CA GLU A 122 -1.02 -2.56 13.05
C GLU A 122 0.11 -2.72 12.02
N SER A 123 -0.14 -3.39 10.89
CA SER A 123 0.81 -3.53 9.78
C SER A 123 1.19 -2.17 9.14
N LEU A 124 0.45 -1.10 9.43
CA LEU A 124 0.89 0.27 9.10
C LEU A 124 2.22 0.65 9.76
N TYR A 125 2.51 0.13 10.95
CA TYR A 125 3.80 0.33 11.60
C TYR A 125 4.92 -0.34 10.83
N ASP A 126 4.70 -1.58 10.39
CA ASP A 126 5.66 -2.34 9.59
C ASP A 126 5.91 -1.64 8.25
N ILE A 127 4.86 -1.18 7.58
CA ILE A 127 4.95 -0.39 6.35
C ILE A 127 5.91 0.80 6.53
N VAL A 128 5.78 1.56 7.61
CA VAL A 128 6.63 2.73 7.86
C VAL A 128 8.06 2.30 8.21
N GLN A 129 8.20 1.24 9.01
CA GLN A 129 9.50 0.69 9.38
C GLN A 129 10.28 0.24 8.14
N PHE A 130 9.66 -0.52 7.24
CA PHE A 130 10.31 -0.97 6.02
C PHE A 130 10.52 0.17 5.03
N ALA A 131 9.59 1.11 4.92
CA ALA A 131 9.79 2.29 4.07
C ALA A 131 11.05 3.06 4.49
N SER A 132 11.29 3.21 5.80
CA SER A 132 12.48 3.91 6.31
C SER A 132 13.82 3.26 5.95
N LYS A 133 13.81 1.99 5.50
CA LYS A 133 15.00 1.25 5.01
C LYS A 133 15.24 1.41 3.51
N THR A 134 14.31 2.03 2.78
CA THR A 134 14.46 2.33 1.34
C THR A 134 15.27 3.61 1.14
N THR A 135 15.83 3.80 -0.06
CA THR A 135 16.58 5.03 -0.37
C THR A 135 15.66 6.20 -0.72
N LEU A 136 14.40 5.91 -1.04
CA LEU A 136 13.42 6.88 -1.52
C LEU A 136 12.51 7.45 -0.43
N TYR A 137 12.53 6.88 0.77
CA TYR A 137 11.72 7.37 1.87
C TYR A 137 12.13 8.79 2.31
N ASP A 138 11.13 9.67 2.39
CA ASP A 138 11.29 11.06 2.80
C ASP A 138 10.38 11.33 3.99
N GLU A 139 10.98 11.40 5.18
CA GLU A 139 10.28 11.65 6.44
C GLU A 139 9.46 12.95 6.42
N LYS A 140 9.93 14.00 5.73
CA LYS A 140 9.18 15.26 5.63
C LYS A 140 7.93 15.11 4.79
N LYS A 141 8.00 14.35 3.68
CA LYS A 141 6.81 14.04 2.88
C LYS A 141 5.85 13.15 3.67
N PHE A 142 6.36 12.14 4.36
CA PHE A 142 5.57 11.26 5.21
C PHE A 142 4.79 12.05 6.27
N ASN A 143 5.46 12.92 7.04
CA ASN A 143 4.79 13.74 8.07
C ASN A 143 3.70 14.65 7.48
N ARG A 144 3.92 15.21 6.28
CA ARG A 144 2.88 16.00 5.58
C ARG A 144 1.66 15.16 5.20
N VAL A 145 1.87 13.92 4.76
CA VAL A 145 0.77 12.99 4.44
C VAL A 145 -0.03 12.66 5.70
N ILE A 146 0.66 12.36 6.81
CA ILE A 146 -0.01 12.10 8.09
C ILE A 146 -0.81 13.31 8.55
N ASP A 147 -0.20 14.50 8.58
CA ASP A 147 -0.88 15.73 8.98
C ASP A 147 -2.14 15.98 8.11
N PHE A 148 -2.05 15.72 6.80
CA PHE A 148 -3.18 15.86 5.90
C PHE A 148 -4.30 14.86 6.23
N LEU A 149 -4.00 13.57 6.33
CA LEU A 149 -4.99 12.52 6.57
C LEU A 149 -5.65 12.64 7.95
N SER A 150 -4.89 13.04 8.97
CA SER A 150 -5.42 13.28 10.32
C SER A 150 -6.44 14.42 10.35
N ASN A 151 -6.22 15.46 9.55
CA ASN A 151 -7.08 16.66 9.50
C ASN A 151 -8.24 16.56 8.50
N ASN A 152 -8.24 15.57 7.60
CA ASN A 152 -9.21 15.47 6.49
C ASN A 152 -9.94 14.12 6.42
N SER A 153 -9.94 13.34 7.51
CA SER A 153 -10.45 11.96 7.55
C SER A 153 -11.89 11.76 7.07
N ASP A 154 -12.73 12.77 7.22
CA ASP A 154 -14.16 12.71 6.91
C ASP A 154 -14.46 13.06 5.45
N SER A 155 -13.41 13.37 4.67
CA SER A 155 -13.53 13.94 3.33
C SER A 155 -12.89 13.10 2.23
N LEU A 156 -12.46 11.85 2.51
CA LEU A 156 -11.93 10.96 1.45
C LEU A 156 -12.94 10.68 0.33
N ASP A 157 -14.25 10.74 0.61
CA ASP A 157 -15.29 10.70 -0.44
C ASP A 157 -15.27 11.92 -1.38
N ARG A 158 -14.60 13.01 -0.98
CA ARG A 158 -14.43 14.25 -1.76
C ARG A 158 -13.00 14.43 -2.30
N ILE A 159 -12.02 13.75 -1.71
CA ILE A 159 -10.63 13.77 -2.15
C ILE A 159 -10.46 12.61 -3.13
N LYS A 160 -10.60 12.90 -4.43
CA LYS A 160 -10.10 12.00 -5.47
C LYS A 160 -8.58 11.87 -5.31
N LEU A 161 -8.14 10.90 -4.52
CA LEU A 161 -6.74 10.49 -4.42
C LEU A 161 -6.38 9.73 -5.71
N ARG A 162 -6.29 10.44 -6.85
CA ARG A 162 -5.81 9.84 -8.09
C ARG A 162 -4.31 9.99 -8.23
N LYS A 163 -3.66 8.83 -8.33
CA LYS A 163 -2.41 8.50 -9.02
C LYS A 163 -1.57 9.71 -9.45
N ILE A 164 -0.53 9.96 -8.68
CA ILE A 164 0.52 10.93 -8.97
C ILE A 164 1.45 10.30 -10.00
N GLY A 165 1.43 10.77 -11.24
CA GLY A 165 2.42 10.34 -12.23
C GLY A 165 3.84 10.71 -11.78
N SER A 166 4.72 9.72 -11.72
CA SER A 166 6.21 9.68 -11.77
C SER A 166 7.10 10.85 -11.30
N SER A 167 6.60 11.90 -10.63
CA SER A 167 7.39 13.12 -10.37
C SER A 167 7.05 13.87 -9.07
N GLY A 168 6.33 13.24 -8.14
CA GLY A 168 6.12 13.77 -6.80
C GLY A 168 4.75 14.40 -6.56
N VAL A 169 4.34 14.32 -5.29
CA VAL A 169 3.06 14.77 -4.77
C VAL A 169 2.86 16.27 -5.05
N VAL A 170 1.88 16.61 -5.90
CA VAL A 170 1.35 17.98 -5.99
C VAL A 170 -0.16 17.93 -5.82
N MET A 171 -0.61 18.65 -4.79
CA MET A 171 -1.99 18.79 -4.35
C MET A 171 -2.68 19.88 -5.16
N LEU A 172 -3.92 19.64 -5.62
CA LEU A 172 -4.76 20.72 -6.15
C LEU A 172 -5.57 21.33 -4.99
N ASN A 173 -5.50 22.66 -4.90
CA ASN A 173 -6.33 23.49 -4.03
C ASN A 173 -7.81 23.40 -4.40
#